data_AF-A0A6I6GC33-F1
#
_entry.id   AF-A0A6I6GC33-F1
#
_cell.length_a   1.000
_cell.length_b   1.000
_cell.length_c   1.000
_cell.angle_alpha   90.00
_cell.angle_beta   90.00
_cell.angle_gamma   90.00
#
_symmetry.space_group_name_H-M   'P 1'
#
loop_
_entity.id
_entity.type
_entity.pdbx_description
1 polymer ?
#
loop_
_entity_poly.entity_id
_entity_poly.type
_entity_poly.pdbx_seq_one_letter_code
_entity_poly.pdbx_strand_id
1 'polypeptide(L)'
;MQATSPARDVALLGKNATQRPLRETLLLKEFINQMEITLAEIQVLVDRLAEKINAPFHLLPSYGHTRDGAYPHIEISDKGYHYVVVERGEELERFVTESLNELLFKVFRSVTFSMACDFELKNRIETQDFRRQLFMKQIELMTQLNEEWGQKIEIEKLLILKTHPFSD
;
A
#
# COMPACT_ATOMS: atom_id res chain seq x y z
N MET A 1 -69.07 -45.35 23.84
CA MET A 1 -67.74 -45.96 24.17
C MET A 1 -67.06 -46.21 22.84
N GLN A 2 -65.88 -45.71 22.50
CA GLN A 2 -64.80 -45.04 23.21
C GLN A 2 -64.11 -44.08 22.22
N ALA A 3 -63.58 -42.98 22.73
CA ALA A 3 -62.86 -41.97 21.97
C ALA A 3 -61.44 -42.43 21.57
N THR A 4 -60.94 -41.93 20.45
CA THR A 4 -59.57 -41.41 20.28
C THR A 4 -59.47 -40.64 18.94
N SER A 5 -59.07 -39.37 19.03
CA SER A 5 -58.46 -38.53 17.99
C SER A 5 -56.93 -38.58 18.22
N PRO A 6 -55.98 -38.09 17.38
CA PRO A 6 -56.03 -37.19 16.21
C PRO A 6 -55.21 -37.77 15.01
N ALA A 7 -54.84 -37.15 13.89
CA ALA A 7 -54.49 -35.78 13.58
C ALA A 7 -54.52 -35.53 12.05
N ARG A 8 -54.61 -34.24 11.72
CA ARG A 8 -54.54 -33.67 10.38
C ARG A 8 -53.13 -33.88 9.81
N ASP A 9 -53.02 -34.41 8.59
CA ASP A 9 -51.82 -34.25 7.78
C ASP A 9 -52.04 -33.24 6.66
N VAL A 10 -51.04 -32.38 6.58
CA VAL A 10 -51.04 -31.06 5.97
C VAL A 10 -50.37 -31.12 4.61
N ALA A 11 -50.99 -30.43 3.68
CA ALA A 11 -50.45 -29.78 2.48
C ALA A 11 -49.14 -30.27 1.84
N LEU A 12 -49.31 -30.60 0.55
CA LEU A 12 -48.38 -30.37 -0.56
C LEU A 12 -47.53 -29.09 -0.45
N LEU A 13 -46.36 -29.18 -1.11
CA LEU A 13 -45.47 -28.13 -1.68
C LEU A 13 -44.22 -27.78 -0.87
N GLY A 14 -43.05 -28.00 -1.52
CA GLY A 14 -41.83 -27.26 -1.19
C GLY A 14 -40.53 -28.05 -1.10
N LYS A 15 -40.22 -28.96 -2.02
CA LYS A 15 -38.81 -29.34 -2.25
C LYS A 15 -38.20 -28.35 -3.25
N ASN A 16 -37.64 -27.25 -2.78
CA ASN A 16 -36.72 -26.45 -3.59
C ASN A 16 -35.65 -25.77 -2.73
N ALA A 17 -34.43 -26.25 -2.93
CA ALA A 17 -33.21 -25.47 -3.10
C ALA A 17 -32.98 -24.28 -2.15
N THR A 18 -32.47 -24.56 -0.96
CA THR A 18 -31.78 -23.54 -0.12
C THR A 18 -30.53 -24.14 0.53
N GLN A 19 -29.63 -24.66 -0.30
CA GLN A 19 -28.21 -24.86 0.04
C GLN A 19 -27.32 -24.40 -1.12
N ARG A 20 -27.53 -23.17 -1.61
CA ARG A 20 -26.54 -22.47 -2.45
C ARG A 20 -26.56 -20.97 -2.13
N PRO A 21 -25.89 -20.56 -1.05
CA PRO A 21 -25.21 -19.26 -1.13
C PRO A 21 -23.75 -19.32 -0.72
N LEU A 22 -23.26 -20.40 -0.07
CA LEU A 22 -21.90 -20.44 0.44
C LEU A 22 -20.84 -20.70 -0.63
N ARG A 23 -21.08 -21.62 -1.59
CA ARG A 23 -20.12 -21.89 -2.67
C ARG A 23 -19.99 -20.75 -3.67
N GLU A 24 -21.08 -20.06 -3.98
CA GLU A 24 -21.08 -18.97 -4.96
C GLU A 24 -20.42 -17.71 -4.37
N THR A 25 -20.64 -17.43 -3.08
CA THR A 25 -19.93 -16.35 -2.37
C THR A 25 -18.47 -16.67 -2.12
N LEU A 26 -18.12 -17.95 -1.89
CA LEU A 26 -16.73 -18.40 -1.76
C LEU A 26 -16.02 -18.36 -3.12
N LEU A 27 -16.66 -18.83 -4.20
CA LEU A 27 -16.13 -18.74 -5.56
C LEU A 27 -16.01 -17.30 -6.03
N LEU A 28 -16.95 -16.40 -5.70
CA LEU A 28 -16.83 -14.97 -5.98
C LEU A 28 -15.71 -14.33 -5.15
N LYS A 29 -15.55 -14.71 -3.88
CA LYS A 29 -14.40 -14.26 -3.08
C LYS A 29 -13.08 -14.80 -3.60
N GLU A 30 -13.03 -16.05 -4.07
CA GLU A 30 -11.86 -16.69 -4.68
C GLU A 30 -11.55 -16.09 -6.07
N PHE A 31 -12.56 -15.77 -6.88
CA PHE A 31 -12.42 -15.07 -8.17
C PHE A 31 -12.02 -13.59 -8.00
N ILE A 32 -12.57 -12.90 -6.99
CA ILE A 32 -12.18 -11.52 -6.65
C ILE A 32 -10.78 -11.51 -6.02
N ASN A 33 -10.38 -12.56 -5.29
CA ASN A 33 -8.99 -12.78 -4.86
C ASN A 33 -8.03 -13.08 -6.02
N GLN A 34 -8.52 -13.30 -7.24
CA GLN A 34 -7.73 -13.69 -8.41
C GLN A 34 -7.61 -12.61 -9.48
N MET A 35 -8.07 -11.38 -9.24
CA MET A 35 -7.54 -10.23 -9.98
C MET A 35 -6.17 -9.88 -9.42
N GLU A 36 -5.17 -10.73 -9.70
CA GLU A 36 -3.76 -10.44 -9.46
C GLU A 36 -3.40 -9.19 -10.27
N ILE A 37 -3.27 -8.05 -9.58
CA ILE A 37 -2.83 -6.81 -10.21
C ILE A 37 -1.46 -7.04 -10.84
N THR A 38 -1.34 -6.71 -12.11
CA THR A 38 -0.11 -6.89 -12.89
C THR A 38 0.90 -5.77 -12.60
N LEU A 39 2.17 -5.98 -12.92
CA LEU A 39 3.19 -4.93 -12.84
C LEU A 39 2.81 -3.68 -13.65
N ALA A 40 2.15 -3.85 -14.80
CA ALA A 40 1.68 -2.75 -15.63
C ALA A 40 0.57 -1.93 -14.93
N GLU A 41 -0.35 -2.59 -14.25
CA GLU A 41 -1.41 -1.91 -13.49
C GLU A 41 -0.84 -1.20 -12.25
N ILE A 42 0.12 -1.80 -11.55
CA ILE A 42 0.86 -1.13 -10.47
C ILE A 42 1.57 0.12 -11.02
N GLN A 43 2.21 0.02 -12.18
CA GLN A 43 2.86 1.15 -12.83
C GLN A 43 1.88 2.30 -13.09
N VAL A 44 0.72 2.01 -13.68
CA VAL A 44 -0.33 3.03 -13.92
C VAL A 44 -0.79 3.69 -12.61
N LEU A 45 -0.90 2.94 -11.52
CA LEU A 45 -1.26 3.50 -10.21
C LEU A 45 -0.17 4.39 -9.63
N VAL A 46 1.09 3.95 -9.73
CA VAL A 46 2.25 4.76 -9.31
C VAL A 46 2.31 6.04 -10.14
N ASP A 47 2.18 5.97 -11.45
CA ASP A 47 2.23 7.15 -12.34
C ASP A 47 1.13 8.16 -11.97
N ARG A 48 -0.11 7.70 -11.74
CA ARG A 48 -1.22 8.57 -11.31
C ARG A 48 -0.94 9.25 -9.97
N LEU A 49 -0.36 8.54 -9.01
CA LEU A 49 -0.01 9.12 -7.71
C LEU A 49 1.18 10.09 -7.84
N ALA A 50 2.16 9.75 -8.67
CA ALA A 50 3.31 10.59 -8.96
C ALA A 50 2.88 11.94 -9.56
N GLU A 51 1.93 11.93 -10.50
CA GLU A 51 1.35 13.14 -11.10
C GLU A 51 0.74 14.07 -10.04
N LYS A 52 0.02 13.54 -9.04
CA LYS A 52 -0.63 14.35 -8.00
C LYS A 52 0.35 15.23 -7.24
N ILE A 53 1.58 14.74 -7.02
CA ILE A 53 2.62 15.45 -6.27
C ILE A 53 3.70 16.04 -7.17
N ASN A 54 3.54 15.94 -8.50
CA ASN A 54 4.56 16.30 -9.49
C ASN A 54 5.91 15.60 -9.23
N ALA A 55 5.89 14.31 -8.89
CA ALA A 55 7.10 13.54 -8.63
C ALA A 55 7.92 13.35 -9.92
N PRO A 56 9.24 13.60 -9.90
CA PRO A 56 10.12 13.30 -11.01
C PRO A 56 10.14 11.80 -11.35
N PHE A 57 9.99 11.45 -12.64
CA PHE A 57 9.98 10.06 -13.11
C PHE A 57 11.21 9.23 -12.71
N HIS A 58 12.38 9.88 -12.58
CA HIS A 58 13.60 9.18 -12.20
C HIS A 58 13.59 8.68 -10.75
N LEU A 59 12.67 9.17 -9.89
CA LEU A 59 12.52 8.67 -8.52
C LEU A 59 11.58 7.45 -8.41
N LEU A 60 10.83 7.14 -9.46
CA LEU A 60 9.87 6.04 -9.46
C LEU A 60 10.60 4.69 -9.63
N PRO A 61 10.05 3.59 -9.09
CA PRO A 61 10.69 2.29 -9.24
C PRO A 61 10.67 1.80 -10.69
N SER A 62 11.54 0.83 -10.98
CA SER A 62 11.41 -0.01 -12.17
C SER A 62 10.53 -1.22 -11.89
N TYR A 63 10.12 -1.95 -12.93
CA TYR A 63 9.14 -3.04 -12.82
C TYR A 63 9.70 -4.33 -13.44
N GLY A 64 9.77 -5.38 -12.64
CA GLY A 64 10.19 -6.73 -13.04
C GLY A 64 11.70 -6.92 -13.25
N HIS A 65 12.51 -5.88 -13.11
CA HIS A 65 13.96 -5.96 -13.25
C HIS A 65 14.65 -4.89 -12.40
N THR A 66 15.85 -5.20 -11.91
CA THR A 66 16.69 -4.22 -11.21
C THR A 66 17.44 -3.32 -12.20
N ARG A 67 17.67 -2.06 -11.81
CA ARG A 67 18.63 -1.16 -12.45
C ARG A 67 19.94 -1.04 -11.68
N ASP A 68 20.08 -1.77 -10.56
CA ASP A 68 21.18 -1.65 -9.61
C ASP A 68 21.33 -0.19 -9.08
N GLY A 69 22.42 0.13 -8.39
CA GLY A 69 22.73 1.49 -7.92
C GLY A 69 21.78 2.01 -6.84
N ALA A 70 21.28 1.11 -5.99
CA ALA A 70 20.24 1.38 -4.99
C ALA A 70 18.92 1.90 -5.60
N TYR A 71 18.69 1.65 -6.89
CA TYR A 71 17.44 1.98 -7.57
C TYR A 71 16.37 0.92 -7.27
N PRO A 72 15.19 1.31 -6.76
CA PRO A 72 14.18 0.34 -6.39
C PRO A 72 13.50 -0.28 -7.61
N HIS A 73 13.10 -1.54 -7.47
CA HIS A 73 12.23 -2.21 -8.43
C HIS A 73 11.11 -2.99 -7.74
N ILE A 74 10.03 -3.21 -8.49
CA ILE A 74 8.86 -3.97 -8.04
C ILE A 74 8.84 -5.34 -8.72
N GLU A 75 8.63 -6.38 -7.93
CA GLU A 75 8.39 -7.76 -8.40
C GLU A 75 7.06 -8.26 -7.84
N ILE A 76 6.50 -9.30 -8.47
CA ILE A 76 5.30 -10.00 -8.01
C ILE A 76 5.65 -11.49 -7.91
N SER A 77 5.25 -12.13 -6.82
CA SER A 77 5.34 -13.58 -6.64
C SER A 77 4.09 -14.14 -5.94
N ASP A 78 4.10 -15.44 -5.67
CA ASP A 78 3.09 -16.12 -4.85
C ASP A 78 3.01 -15.58 -3.40
N LYS A 79 4.03 -14.83 -2.95
CA LYS A 79 4.06 -14.17 -1.63
C LYS A 79 3.56 -12.72 -1.66
N GLY A 80 3.07 -12.25 -2.80
CA GLY A 80 2.57 -10.89 -2.98
C GLY A 80 3.56 -9.97 -3.69
N TYR A 81 3.54 -8.70 -3.31
CA TYR A 81 4.34 -7.64 -3.92
C TYR A 81 5.68 -7.49 -3.21
N HIS A 82 6.72 -7.28 -4.01
CA HIS A 82 8.07 -7.04 -3.51
C HIS A 82 8.54 -5.66 -3.93
N TYR A 83 9.01 -4.87 -2.97
CA TYR A 83 9.82 -3.69 -3.22
C TYR A 83 11.27 -4.05 -2.89
N VAL A 84 12.14 -4.03 -3.88
CA VAL A 84 13.51 -4.54 -3.78
C VAL A 84 14.49 -3.43 -4.12
N VAL A 85 15.58 -3.32 -3.36
CA VAL A 85 16.69 -2.40 -3.60
C VAL A 85 17.97 -3.20 -3.72
N VAL A 86 18.69 -3.02 -4.83
CA VAL A 86 19.96 -3.71 -5.12
C VAL A 86 21.05 -2.66 -5.32
N GLU A 87 22.22 -2.89 -4.72
CA GLU A 87 23.42 -2.09 -4.96
C GLU A 87 24.65 -3.00 -5.15
N ARG A 88 25.37 -2.79 -6.25
CA ARG A 88 26.56 -3.54 -6.65
C ARG A 88 26.30 -5.05 -6.73
N GLY A 89 25.13 -5.42 -7.26
CA GLY A 89 24.67 -6.79 -7.35
C GLY A 89 24.14 -7.41 -6.05
N GLU A 90 24.18 -6.69 -4.92
CA GLU A 90 23.74 -7.19 -3.62
C GLU A 90 22.38 -6.58 -3.23
N GLU A 91 21.47 -7.42 -2.72
CA GLU A 91 20.17 -6.96 -2.21
C GLU A 91 20.37 -6.23 -0.87
N LEU A 92 20.11 -4.92 -0.86
CA LEU A 92 20.17 -4.09 0.35
C LEU A 92 18.87 -4.14 1.14
N GLU A 93 17.75 -4.23 0.44
CA GLU A 93 16.42 -4.25 1.04
C GLU A 93 15.46 -5.10 0.21
N ARG A 94 14.64 -5.88 0.89
CA ARG A 94 13.40 -6.45 0.35
C ARG A 94 12.27 -6.26 1.33
N PHE A 95 11.25 -5.54 0.88
CA PHE A 95 9.97 -5.39 1.56
C PHE A 95 8.93 -6.22 0.82
N VAL A 96 8.23 -7.10 1.54
CA VAL A 96 7.21 -8.00 0.98
C VAL A 96 5.87 -7.73 1.64
N THR A 97 4.81 -7.59 0.86
CA THR A 97 3.44 -7.39 1.37
C THR A 97 2.41 -7.94 0.38
N GLU A 98 1.28 -8.44 0.90
CA GLU A 98 0.10 -8.77 0.09
C GLU A 98 -0.81 -7.55 -0.13
N SER A 99 -0.52 -6.43 0.55
CA SER A 99 -1.33 -5.20 0.49
C SER A 99 -0.78 -4.22 -0.54
N LEU A 100 -1.58 -3.96 -1.58
CA LEU A 100 -1.24 -2.95 -2.58
C LEU A 100 -1.08 -1.55 -1.94
N ASN A 101 -1.90 -1.23 -0.94
CA ASN A 101 -1.80 0.04 -0.22
C ASN A 101 -0.45 0.17 0.50
N GLU A 102 0.06 -0.90 1.10
CA GLU A 102 1.37 -0.88 1.76
C GLU A 102 2.52 -0.79 0.77
N LEU A 103 2.42 -1.48 -0.38
CA LEU A 103 3.39 -1.34 -1.47
C LEU A 103 3.48 0.11 -1.94
N LEU A 104 2.33 0.73 -2.25
CA LEU A 104 2.28 2.12 -2.73
C LEU A 104 2.78 3.08 -1.65
N PHE A 105 2.44 2.85 -0.38
CA PHE A 105 3.01 3.61 0.74
C PHE A 105 4.55 3.50 0.77
N LYS A 106 5.12 2.28 0.63
CA LYS A 106 6.57 2.07 0.63
C LYS A 106 7.25 2.80 -0.52
N VAL A 107 6.68 2.76 -1.73
CA VAL A 107 7.17 3.49 -2.91
C VAL A 107 7.19 5.00 -2.61
N PHE A 108 6.04 5.56 -2.22
CA PHE A 108 5.92 7.01 -2.06
C PHE A 108 6.63 7.54 -0.84
N ARG A 109 6.85 6.73 0.21
CA ARG A 109 7.73 7.09 1.32
C ARG A 109 9.15 7.40 0.84
N SER A 110 9.68 6.63 -0.10
CA SER A 110 11.01 6.86 -0.70
C SER A 110 11.03 8.08 -1.64
N VAL A 111 10.04 8.15 -2.53
CA VAL A 111 9.90 9.26 -3.50
C VAL A 111 9.76 10.61 -2.79
N THR A 112 8.83 10.72 -1.84
CA THR A 112 8.58 11.97 -1.12
C THR A 112 9.73 12.36 -0.20
N PHE A 113 10.49 11.41 0.34
CA PHE A 113 11.72 11.72 1.08
C PHE A 113 12.74 12.42 0.19
N SER A 114 13.00 11.86 -1.00
CA SER A 114 13.95 12.45 -1.95
C SER A 114 13.50 13.84 -2.41
N MET A 115 12.21 14.02 -2.72
CA MET A 115 11.65 15.33 -3.05
C MET A 115 11.75 16.33 -1.88
N ALA A 116 11.56 15.88 -0.64
CA ALA A 116 11.68 16.71 0.54
C ALA A 116 13.15 17.13 0.79
N CYS A 117 14.12 16.25 0.54
CA CYS A 117 15.55 16.61 0.56
C CYS A 117 15.86 17.70 -0.48
N ASP A 118 15.40 17.54 -1.72
CA ASP A 118 15.60 18.54 -2.76
C ASP A 118 14.97 19.89 -2.41
N PHE A 119 13.79 19.86 -1.79
CA PHE A 119 13.12 21.05 -1.30
C PHE A 119 13.93 21.73 -0.19
N GLU A 120 14.39 20.97 0.82
CA GLU A 120 15.22 21.49 1.90
C GLU A 120 16.48 22.14 1.35
N LEU A 121 17.22 21.45 0.48
CA LEU A 121 18.47 21.96 -0.10
C LEU A 121 18.27 23.29 -0.85
N LYS A 122 17.14 23.46 -1.53
CA LYS A 122 16.81 24.68 -2.27
C LYS A 122 16.31 25.83 -1.38
N ASN A 123 15.82 25.52 -0.17
CA ASN A 123 15.19 26.48 0.74
C ASN A 123 15.91 26.54 2.10
N ARG A 124 17.16 26.07 2.16
CA ARG A 124 17.89 25.86 3.40
C ARG A 124 17.97 27.14 4.23
N ILE A 125 17.70 26.97 5.52
CA ILE A 125 17.94 27.97 6.55
C ILE A 125 19.12 27.46 7.37
N GLU A 126 20.30 28.04 7.18
CA GLU A 126 21.56 27.51 7.73
C GLU A 126 21.59 27.44 9.28
N THR A 127 20.77 28.25 9.95
CA THR A 127 20.67 28.30 11.42
C THR A 127 19.56 27.40 11.96
N GLN A 128 19.11 26.44 11.17
CA GLN A 128 17.98 25.58 11.52
C GLN A 128 18.35 24.13 11.20
N ASP A 129 17.90 23.20 12.04
CA ASP A 129 17.98 21.79 11.74
C ASP A 129 17.22 21.49 10.44
N PHE A 130 17.96 21.03 9.43
CA PHE A 130 17.44 20.74 8.09
C PHE A 130 16.22 19.82 8.12
N ARG A 131 16.11 18.94 9.13
CA ARG A 131 15.00 18.00 9.29
C ARG A 131 13.67 18.70 9.48
N ARG A 132 13.63 19.96 9.95
CA ARG A 132 12.37 20.70 10.12
C ARG A 132 11.68 20.92 8.77
N GLN A 133 12.40 21.46 7.79
CA GLN A 133 11.86 21.68 6.45
C GLN A 133 11.61 20.36 5.72
N LEU A 134 12.54 19.42 5.84
CA LEU A 134 12.42 18.10 5.22
C LEU A 134 11.18 17.35 5.74
N PHE A 135 11.00 17.24 7.05
CA PHE A 135 9.87 16.49 7.63
C PHE A 135 8.54 17.15 7.29
N MET A 136 8.45 18.47 7.39
CA MET A 136 7.27 19.22 6.98
C MET A 136 6.91 18.92 5.52
N LYS A 137 7.89 19.00 4.60
CA LYS A 137 7.62 18.78 3.18
C LYS A 137 7.26 17.33 2.88
N GLN A 138 7.90 16.37 3.53
CA GLN A 138 7.56 14.96 3.33
C GLN A 138 6.13 14.65 3.81
N ILE A 139 5.72 15.18 4.97
CA ILE A 139 4.36 15.00 5.49
C ILE A 139 3.35 15.64 4.53
N GLU A 140 3.58 16.87 4.08
CA GLU A 140 2.72 17.56 3.10
C GLU A 140 2.47 16.71 1.85
N LEU A 141 3.54 16.19 1.23
CA LEU A 141 3.44 15.37 0.01
C LEU A 141 2.71 14.05 0.27
N MET A 142 2.98 13.39 1.40
CA MET A 142 2.31 12.13 1.73
C MET A 142 0.83 12.34 2.04
N THR A 143 0.46 13.40 2.76
CA THR A 143 -0.94 13.80 3.01
C THR A 143 -1.68 14.10 1.71
N GLN A 144 -1.02 14.74 0.75
CA GLN A 144 -1.61 15.03 -0.57
C GLN A 144 -1.95 13.76 -1.35
N LEU A 145 -1.17 12.68 -1.17
CA LEU A 145 -1.47 11.38 -1.77
C LEU A 145 -2.59 10.64 -1.02
N ASN A 146 -2.49 10.61 0.31
CA ASN A 146 -3.41 9.94 1.21
C ASN A 146 -3.23 10.49 2.64
N GLU A 147 -4.31 10.95 3.26
CA GLU A 147 -4.27 11.57 4.59
C GLU A 147 -3.71 10.63 5.68
N GLU A 148 -4.08 9.36 5.67
CA GLU A 148 -3.58 8.36 6.64
C GLU A 148 -2.08 8.12 6.47
N TRP A 149 -1.57 8.20 5.24
CA TRP A 149 -0.13 8.06 4.98
C TRP A 149 0.65 9.26 5.53
N GLY A 150 0.11 10.46 5.38
CA GLY A 150 0.66 11.67 6.00
C GLY A 150 0.74 11.54 7.52
N GLN A 151 -0.37 11.15 8.16
CA GLN A 151 -0.43 10.90 9.60
C GLN A 151 0.57 9.84 10.06
N LYS A 152 0.71 8.74 9.31
CA LYS A 152 1.70 7.69 9.61
C LYS A 152 3.13 8.23 9.60
N ILE A 153 3.48 9.04 8.61
CA ILE A 153 4.80 9.68 8.51
C ILE A 153 5.02 10.67 9.65
N GLU A 154 4.02 11.48 9.99
CA GLU A 154 4.09 12.41 11.12
C GLU A 154 4.40 11.68 12.42
N ILE A 155 3.70 10.56 12.70
CA ILE A 155 3.96 9.71 13.87
C ILE A 155 5.39 9.17 13.84
N GLU A 156 5.87 8.65 12.70
CA GLU A 156 7.26 8.20 12.55
C GLU A 156 8.27 9.31 12.89
N LYS A 157 8.05 10.55 12.42
CA LYS A 157 8.95 11.67 12.69
C LYS A 157 8.92 12.09 14.15
N LEU A 158 7.74 12.16 14.76
CA LEU A 158 7.60 12.46 16.19
C LEU A 158 8.34 11.43 17.05
N LEU A 159 8.31 10.15 16.68
CA LEU A 159 9.07 9.11 17.38
C LEU A 159 10.58 9.29 17.25
N ILE A 160 11.09 9.67 16.06
CA ILE A 160 12.51 9.99 15.88
C ILE A 160 12.92 11.17 16.77
N LEU A 161 12.10 12.22 16.83
CA LEU A 161 12.40 13.44 17.59
C LEU A 161 12.35 13.24 19.11
N LYS A 162 11.67 12.20 19.61
CA LYS A 162 11.72 11.85 21.04
C LYS A 162 13.13 11.45 21.49
N THR A 163 13.90 10.81 20.63
CA THR A 163 15.25 10.32 20.94
C THR A 163 16.35 11.15 20.28
N HIS A 164 16.03 11.85 19.19
CA HIS A 164 16.93 12.71 18.44
C HIS A 164 16.26 14.07 18.18
N PRO A 165 16.08 14.92 19.21
CA PRO A 165 15.47 16.25 19.06
C PRO A 165 16.18 17.10 18.00
N PHE A 166 15.52 18.15 17.55
CA PHE A 166 16.15 19.12 16.65
C PHE A 166 17.35 19.81 17.33
N SER A 167 18.35 20.11 16.52
CA SER A 167 19.53 20.90 16.92
C SER A 167 19.62 22.09 15.98
N ASP A 168 19.14 23.24 16.43
CA ASP A 168 19.24 24.53 15.72
C ASP A 168 20.47 25.32 16.20
#